data_AF-A0A0J2GU82-F1
#
_entry.id   AF-A0A0J2GU82-F1
#
_cell.length_a   1.000
_cell.length_b   1.000
_cell.length_c   1.000
_cell.angle_alpha   90.00
_cell.angle_beta   90.00
_cell.angle_gamma   90.00
#
_symmetry.space_group_name_H-M   'P 1'
#
loop_
_entity.id
_entity.type
_entity.pdbx_description
1 polymer ?
#
loop_
_entity_poly.entity_id
_entity_poly.type
_entity_poly.pdbx_seq_one_letter_code
_entity_poly.pdbx_strand_id
1 'polypeptide(L)'
;MQVDTEYLSVKDVERLVLAAHYCAHPERNSCMIQMCFLHGCRINEITALTLRDVDLSRKRVYIRRARHGISGYHPLQPKEIISLQRWLLARECYPAHNDLLFISSRGNQMTRQRFYQIIRECCELAKLKQNIHPRMLRHACGYELGKKGIDDDSIQDYLGYRNLKSILRYNSYAEE
;
A
#
# COMPACT_ATOMS: atom_id res chain seq x y z
N MET A 1 -25.28 14.17 -6.31
CA MET A 1 -23.93 14.36 -5.71
C MET A 1 -23.00 13.32 -6.32
N GLN A 2 -22.20 13.72 -7.31
CA GLN A 2 -21.13 12.89 -7.85
C GLN A 2 -20.23 12.45 -6.71
N VAL A 3 -20.15 11.14 -6.45
CA VAL A 3 -19.06 10.59 -5.65
C VAL A 3 -17.86 10.65 -6.56
N ASP A 4 -17.10 11.74 -6.46
CA ASP A 4 -15.84 11.96 -7.14
C ASP A 4 -14.86 10.89 -6.61
N THR A 5 -14.94 9.70 -7.20
CA THR A 5 -14.12 8.57 -6.77
C THR A 5 -12.82 8.72 -7.54
N GLU A 6 -11.86 9.40 -6.94
CA GLU A 6 -10.55 9.64 -7.53
C GLU A 6 -9.85 8.30 -7.82
N TYR A 7 -9.98 7.83 -9.06
CA TYR A 7 -9.37 6.61 -9.56
C TYR A 7 -7.88 6.87 -9.84
N LEU A 8 -7.03 5.97 -9.33
CA LEU A 8 -5.60 5.95 -9.61
C LEU A 8 -5.28 4.68 -10.41
N SER A 9 -4.75 4.83 -11.62
CA SER A 9 -4.48 3.68 -12.49
C SER A 9 -3.25 2.90 -12.03
N VAL A 10 -3.13 1.62 -12.44
CA VAL A 10 -1.92 0.81 -12.21
C VAL A 10 -0.67 1.54 -12.74
N LYS A 11 -0.77 2.16 -13.93
CA LYS A 11 0.32 2.92 -14.53
C LYS A 11 0.74 4.11 -13.66
N ASP A 12 -0.21 4.80 -13.03
CA ASP A 12 0.11 5.91 -12.12
C ASP A 12 0.77 5.40 -10.83
N VAL A 13 0.33 4.26 -10.30
CA VAL A 13 1.00 3.62 -9.16
C VAL A 13 2.43 3.21 -9.52
N GLU A 14 2.64 2.61 -10.68
CA GLU A 14 3.98 2.26 -11.17
C GLU A 14 4.88 3.50 -11.29
N ARG A 15 4.34 4.62 -11.81
CA ARG A 15 5.05 5.90 -11.85
C ARG A 15 5.38 6.44 -10.47
N LEU A 16 4.49 6.30 -9.48
CA LEU A 16 4.77 6.69 -8.09
C LEU A 16 5.87 5.84 -7.46
N VAL A 17 5.83 4.52 -7.65
CA VAL A 17 6.86 3.60 -7.15
C VAL A 17 8.20 3.93 -7.80
N LEU A 18 8.22 4.20 -9.11
CA LEU A 18 9.43 4.61 -9.82
C LEU A 18 9.97 5.95 -9.30
N ALA A 19 9.09 6.95 -9.11
CA ALA A 19 9.47 8.26 -8.58
C ALA A 19 10.05 8.16 -7.15
N ALA A 20 9.55 7.24 -6.33
CA ALA A 20 10.06 7.02 -4.99
C ALA A 20 11.53 6.59 -4.96
N HIS A 21 12.06 5.99 -6.04
CA HIS A 21 13.49 5.67 -6.17
C HIS A 21 14.39 6.91 -6.28
N TYR A 22 13.81 8.07 -6.58
CA TYR A 22 14.52 9.36 -6.65
C TYR A 22 14.26 10.24 -5.42
N CYS A 23 13.49 9.75 -4.43
CA CYS A 23 13.28 10.40 -3.15
C CYS A 23 14.31 9.94 -2.11
N ALA A 24 14.38 10.66 -0.99
CA ALA A 24 15.12 10.19 0.19
C ALA A 24 14.54 8.87 0.72
N HIS A 25 15.42 7.93 1.09
CA HIS A 25 15.05 6.57 1.54
C HIS A 25 14.30 5.76 0.45
N PRO A 26 14.91 5.56 -0.73
CA PRO A 26 14.22 5.06 -1.90
C PRO A 26 13.67 3.64 -1.74
N GLU A 27 14.42 2.73 -1.12
CA GLU A 27 14.00 1.34 -0.89
C GLU A 27 12.77 1.29 0.03
N ARG A 28 12.78 2.09 1.10
CA ARG A 28 11.65 2.17 2.03
C ARG A 28 10.41 2.70 1.33
N ASN A 29 10.52 3.85 0.68
CA ASN A 29 9.35 4.57 0.18
C ASN A 29 8.71 3.81 -0.99
N SER A 30 9.51 3.30 -1.93
CA SER A 30 9.02 2.48 -3.04
C SER A 30 8.31 1.21 -2.55
N CYS A 31 8.90 0.51 -1.58
CA CYS A 31 8.31 -0.67 -0.95
C CYS A 31 6.98 -0.36 -0.25
N MET A 32 6.91 0.72 0.55
CA MET A 32 5.68 1.12 1.23
C MET A 32 4.53 1.43 0.26
N ILE A 33 4.81 2.18 -0.82
CA ILE A 33 3.81 2.54 -1.83
C ILE A 33 3.30 1.26 -2.52
N GLN A 34 4.23 0.38 -2.90
CA GLN A 34 3.91 -0.88 -3.56
C GLN A 34 3.03 -1.77 -2.67
N MET A 35 3.37 -1.96 -1.39
CA MET A 35 2.58 -2.75 -0.45
C MET A 35 1.19 -2.14 -0.18
N CYS A 36 1.10 -0.81 -0.08
CA CYS A 36 -0.18 -0.12 0.04
C CYS A 36 -1.12 -0.43 -1.12
N PHE A 37 -0.59 -0.47 -2.34
CA PHE A 37 -1.35 -0.83 -3.52
C PHE A 37 -1.65 -2.34 -3.60
N LEU A 38 -0.67 -3.21 -3.39
CA LEU A 38 -0.86 -4.66 -3.57
C LEU A 38 -1.81 -5.28 -2.53
N HIS A 39 -1.79 -4.78 -1.30
CA HIS A 39 -2.58 -5.32 -0.19
C HIS A 39 -3.68 -4.38 0.28
N GLY A 40 -3.89 -3.27 -0.43
CA GLY A 40 -4.88 -2.26 -0.10
C GLY A 40 -4.72 -1.70 1.31
N CYS A 41 -3.50 -1.63 1.86
CA CYS A 41 -3.28 -1.23 3.24
C CYS A 41 -3.72 0.22 3.48
N ARG A 42 -4.45 0.45 4.58
CA ARG A 42 -4.62 1.81 5.11
C ARG A 42 -3.29 2.31 5.66
N ILE A 43 -3.16 3.63 5.75
CA ILE A 43 -1.95 4.27 6.29
C ILE A 43 -1.56 3.76 7.69
N ASN A 44 -2.53 3.55 8.59
CA ASN A 44 -2.24 3.02 9.93
C ASN A 44 -1.87 1.54 9.91
N GLU A 45 -2.30 0.79 8.90
CA GLU A 45 -2.01 -0.64 8.77
C GLU A 45 -0.56 -0.81 8.27
N ILE A 46 -0.17 -0.06 7.23
CA ILE A 46 1.19 -0.12 6.70
C ILE A 46 2.24 0.40 7.68
N THR A 47 1.94 1.47 8.43
CA THR A 47 2.90 2.03 9.41
C THR A 47 2.96 1.22 10.70
N ALA A 48 2.05 0.28 10.94
CA ALA A 48 2.04 -0.59 12.11
C ALA A 48 2.44 -2.04 11.79
N LEU A 49 2.84 -2.31 10.54
CA LEU A 49 3.30 -3.63 10.12
C LEU A 49 4.65 -3.92 10.79
N THR A 50 4.84 -5.16 11.24
CA THR A 50 6.05 -5.60 11.93
C THR A 50 6.83 -6.59 11.09
N LEU A 51 8.11 -6.79 11.41
CA LEU A 51 8.96 -7.79 10.76
C LEU A 51 8.36 -9.20 10.85
N ARG A 52 7.68 -9.50 11.97
CA ARG A 52 7.04 -10.81 12.21
C ARG A 52 5.82 -11.07 11.33
N ASP A 53 5.23 -10.02 10.74
CA ASP A 53 4.11 -10.18 9.83
C ASP A 53 4.53 -10.68 8.46
N VAL A 54 5.81 -10.51 8.10
CA VAL A 54 6.35 -10.88 6.79
C VAL A 54 7.00 -12.25 6.88
N ASP A 55 6.45 -13.20 6.13
CA ASP A 55 6.99 -14.55 5.99
C ASP A 55 7.46 -14.74 4.54
N LEU A 56 8.73 -14.40 4.28
CA LEU A 56 9.34 -14.55 2.96
C LEU A 56 9.47 -16.03 2.54
N SER A 57 9.58 -16.95 3.49
CA SER A 57 9.69 -18.39 3.21
C SER A 57 8.40 -18.94 2.61
N ARG A 58 7.25 -18.54 3.18
CA ARG A 58 5.92 -18.90 2.68
C ARG A 58 5.34 -17.87 1.72
N LYS A 59 6.12 -16.86 1.33
CA LYS A 59 5.74 -15.77 0.41
C LYS A 59 4.40 -15.14 0.79
N ARG A 60 4.23 -14.77 2.05
CA ARG A 60 2.98 -14.17 2.55
C ARG A 60 3.24 -13.10 3.59
N VAL A 61 2.30 -12.18 3.74
CA VAL A 61 2.31 -11.15 4.78
C VAL A 61 0.98 -11.13 5.53
N TYR A 62 1.03 -11.03 6.85
CA TYR A 62 -0.16 -10.91 7.69
C TYR A 62 -0.58 -9.45 7.84
N ILE A 63 -1.76 -9.10 7.34
CA ILE A 63 -2.28 -7.72 7.41
C ILE A 63 -3.29 -7.62 8.55
N ARG A 64 -2.90 -6.95 9.64
CA ARG A 64 -3.80 -6.53 10.71
C ARG A 64 -4.68 -5.38 10.23
N ARG A 65 -5.95 -5.64 9.95
CA ARG A 65 -6.87 -4.61 9.48
C ARG A 65 -7.33 -3.73 10.63
N ALA A 66 -7.33 -2.41 10.38
CA ALA A 66 -7.87 -1.44 11.31
C ALA A 66 -9.41 -1.40 11.27
N ARG A 67 -10.04 -0.67 12.20
CA ARG A 67 -11.51 -0.47 12.25
C ARG A 67 -12.30 -1.78 12.29
N HIS A 68 -11.76 -2.76 13.00
CA HIS A 68 -12.34 -4.11 13.10
C HIS A 68 -12.50 -4.84 11.75
N GLY A 69 -11.71 -4.47 10.73
CA GLY A 69 -11.67 -5.23 9.49
C GLY A 69 -11.17 -6.66 9.71
N ILE A 70 -11.44 -7.52 8.73
CA ILE A 70 -11.03 -8.93 8.78
C ILE A 70 -9.53 -9.01 8.47
N SER A 71 -8.73 -9.42 9.44
CA SER A 71 -7.28 -9.58 9.27
C SER A 71 -6.97 -10.93 8.63
N GLY A 72 -5.89 -11.02 7.86
CA GLY A 72 -5.56 -12.25 7.16
C GLY A 72 -4.20 -12.22 6.49
N TYR A 73 -3.81 -13.38 5.94
CA TYR A 73 -2.60 -13.51 5.13
C TYR A 73 -2.87 -13.10 3.69
N HIS A 74 -1.97 -12.29 3.15
CA HIS A 74 -1.93 -11.90 1.75
C HIS A 74 -0.72 -12.54 1.07
N PRO A 75 -0.85 -13.01 -0.18
CA PRO A 75 0.29 -13.54 -0.93
C PRO A 75 1.21 -12.41 -1.37
N LEU A 76 2.52 -12.56 -1.12
CA LEU A 76 3.55 -11.64 -1.59
C LEU A 76 3.85 -11.89 -3.06
N GLN A 77 3.88 -10.83 -3.85
CA GLN A 77 4.15 -10.92 -5.29
C GLN A 77 5.67 -11.00 -5.56
N PRO A 78 6.13 -11.61 -6.67
CA PRO A 78 7.57 -11.73 -6.95
C PRO A 78 8.33 -10.38 -6.96
N LYS A 79 7.76 -9.35 -7.60
CA LYS A 79 8.34 -8.00 -7.62
C LYS A 79 8.35 -7.35 -6.23
N GLU A 80 7.36 -7.65 -5.41
CA GLU A 80 7.24 -7.14 -4.05
C GLU A 80 8.27 -7.76 -3.11
N ILE A 81 8.51 -9.07 -3.24
CA ILE A 81 9.54 -9.78 -2.47
C ILE A 81 10.91 -9.14 -2.70
N ILE A 82 11.24 -8.80 -3.95
CA ILE A 82 12.50 -8.11 -4.29
C ILE A 82 12.57 -6.75 -3.60
N SER A 83 11.48 -5.98 -3.63
CA SER A 83 11.38 -4.67 -3.00
C SER A 83 11.53 -4.74 -1.47
N LEU A 84 10.85 -5.71 -0.84
CA LEU A 84 10.96 -6.02 0.58
C LEU A 84 12.39 -6.39 0.97
N GLN A 85 13.04 -7.28 0.23
CA GLN A 85 14.43 -7.69 0.52
C GLN A 85 15.40 -6.51 0.45
N ARG A 86 15.26 -5.64 -0.58
CA ARG A 86 16.07 -4.41 -0.69
C ARG A 86 15.84 -3.48 0.50
N TRP A 87 14.60 -3.29 0.89
CA TRP A 87 14.28 -2.48 2.08
C TRP A 87 14.84 -3.10 3.36
N LEU A 88 14.68 -4.41 3.58
CA LEU A 88 15.18 -5.08 4.78
C LEU A 88 16.70 -4.95 4.91
N LEU A 89 17.43 -5.09 3.81
CA LEU A 89 18.88 -4.83 3.78
C LEU A 89 19.21 -3.37 4.13
N ALA A 90 18.54 -2.41 3.48
CA ALA A 90 18.76 -0.98 3.76
C ALA A 90 18.36 -0.59 5.19
N ARG A 91 17.36 -1.25 5.77
CA ARG A 91 16.85 -1.01 7.13
C ARG A 91 17.92 -1.27 8.20
N GLU A 92 18.89 -2.15 7.95
CA GLU A 92 20.00 -2.42 8.89
C GLU A 92 20.83 -1.17 9.20
N CYS A 93 20.87 -0.20 8.28
CA CYS A 93 21.57 1.08 8.47
C CYS A 93 20.76 2.12 9.27
N TYR A 94 19.55 1.80 9.72
CA TYR A 94 18.69 2.72 10.47
C TYR A 94 18.77 2.43 11.98
N PRO A 95 18.61 3.44 12.85
CA PRO A 95 18.66 3.27 14.30
C PRO A 95 17.35 2.65 14.83
N ALA A 96 17.05 1.41 14.43
CA ALA A 96 15.83 0.71 14.77
C ALA A 96 15.94 0.03 16.14
N HIS A 97 15.04 0.38 17.06
CA HIS A 97 14.94 -0.26 18.38
C HIS A 97 13.60 -1.00 18.58
N ASN A 98 12.92 -1.33 17.49
CA ASN A 98 11.59 -1.93 17.49
C ASN A 98 11.41 -2.91 16.32
N ASP A 99 10.35 -3.72 16.42
CA ASP A 99 9.98 -4.74 15.44
C ASP A 99 9.19 -4.17 14.24
N LEU A 100 9.08 -2.85 14.06
CA LEU A 100 8.32 -2.28 12.95
C LEU A 100 9.02 -2.55 11.61
N LEU A 101 8.27 -3.01 10.61
CA LEU A 101 8.80 -3.22 9.26
C LEU A 101 9.26 -1.89 8.66
N PHE A 102 8.41 -0.87 8.71
CA PHE A 102 8.70 0.45 8.17
C PHE A 102 8.93 1.47 9.29
N ILE A 103 10.09 2.12 9.22
CA ILE A 103 10.55 3.08 10.23
C ILE A 103 10.91 4.42 9.59
N SER A 104 10.76 5.48 10.38
CA SER A 104 11.29 6.80 10.04
C SER A 104 12.81 6.80 10.02
N SER A 105 13.43 7.87 9.50
CA SER A 105 14.89 8.05 9.55
C SER A 105 15.46 8.03 10.97
N ARG A 106 14.63 8.31 11.98
CA ARG A 106 14.98 8.25 13.41
C ARG A 106 14.67 6.88 14.06
N GLY A 107 14.31 5.87 13.28
CA GLY A 107 14.03 4.52 13.79
C GLY A 107 12.66 4.30 14.42
N ASN A 108 11.89 5.38 14.65
CA ASN A 108 10.54 5.32 15.22
C ASN A 108 9.47 5.04 14.17
N GLN A 109 8.26 4.72 14.63
CA GLN A 109 7.09 4.57 13.77
C GLN A 109 6.89 5.80 12.87
N MET A 110 6.63 5.54 11.58
CA MET A 110 6.35 6.63 10.65
C MET A 110 5.00 7.26 10.93
N THR A 111 4.97 8.59 11.02
CA THR A 111 3.72 9.32 11.20
C THR A 111 2.92 9.32 9.90
N ARG A 112 1.59 9.43 10.02
CA ARG A 112 0.70 9.59 8.87
C ARG A 112 1.12 10.78 8.00
N GLN A 113 1.39 11.92 8.63
CA GLN A 113 1.78 13.14 7.93
C GLN A 113 3.05 12.94 7.10
N ARG A 114 4.06 12.22 7.62
CA ARG A 114 5.27 11.96 6.85
C ARG A 114 4.99 11.10 5.63
N PHE A 115 4.15 10.08 5.75
CA PHE A 115 3.80 9.26 4.58
C PHE A 115 3.00 10.05 3.55
N TYR A 116 2.10 10.95 3.96
CA TYR A 116 1.46 11.90 3.05
C TYR A 116 2.48 12.79 2.30
N GLN A 117 3.48 13.30 3.00
CA GLN A 117 4.55 14.10 2.37
C GLN A 117 5.34 13.26 1.36
N ILE A 118 5.70 12.01 1.68
CA ILE A 118 6.38 11.09 0.75
C ILE A 118 5.55 10.91 -0.53
N ILE A 119 4.23 10.68 -0.41
CA ILE A 119 3.37 10.56 -1.59
C ILE A 119 3.38 11.83 -2.43
N ARG A 120 3.28 13.02 -1.81
CA ARG A 120 3.32 14.30 -2.55
C ARG A 120 4.66 14.53 -3.24
N GLU A 121 5.77 14.29 -2.56
CA GLU A 121 7.13 14.34 -3.14
C GLU A 121 7.22 13.42 -4.38
N CYS A 122 6.68 12.20 -4.29
CA CYS A 122 6.61 11.26 -5.43
C CYS A 122 5.69 11.76 -6.56
N CYS A 123 4.57 12.40 -6.24
CA CYS A 123 3.65 12.95 -7.25
C CYS A 123 4.28 14.07 -8.06
N GLU A 124 5.00 14.98 -7.39
CA GLU A 124 5.76 16.06 -8.03
C GLU A 124 6.79 15.50 -9.01
N LEU A 125 7.62 14.55 -8.57
CA LEU A 125 8.63 13.89 -9.40
C LEU A 125 8.00 13.11 -10.57
N ALA A 126 6.89 12.41 -10.31
CA ALA A 126 6.19 11.63 -11.32
C ALA A 126 5.38 12.50 -12.30
N LYS A 127 5.27 13.82 -12.08
CA LYS A 127 4.36 14.73 -12.82
C LYS A 127 2.91 14.21 -12.82
N LEU A 128 2.44 13.80 -11.65
CA LEU A 128 1.07 13.37 -11.39
C LEU A 128 0.27 14.45 -10.67
N LYS A 129 -1.06 14.27 -10.59
CA LYS A 129 -1.94 15.19 -9.85
C LYS A 129 -1.56 15.20 -8.36
N GLN A 130 -1.54 16.38 -7.75
CA GLN A 130 -1.07 16.58 -6.38
C GLN A 130 -2.10 16.23 -5.29
N ASN A 131 -3.32 15.84 -5.69
CA ASN A 131 -4.36 15.35 -4.78
C ASN A 131 -4.20 13.86 -4.43
N ILE A 132 -3.26 13.14 -5.05
CA ILE A 132 -3.05 11.72 -4.74
C ILE A 132 -2.67 11.55 -3.27
N HIS A 133 -3.41 10.69 -2.58
CA HIS A 133 -3.20 10.39 -1.17
C HIS A 133 -3.26 8.89 -0.87
N PRO A 134 -2.72 8.41 0.26
CA PRO A 134 -2.62 6.97 0.58
C PRO A 134 -3.91 6.16 0.43
N ARG A 135 -5.09 6.76 0.67
CA ARG A 135 -6.38 6.08 0.48
C ARG A 135 -6.66 5.73 -0.98
N MET A 136 -6.14 6.49 -1.94
CA MET A 136 -6.30 6.20 -3.37
C MET A 136 -5.53 4.96 -3.78
N LEU A 137 -4.38 4.65 -3.17
CA LEU A 137 -3.65 3.40 -3.41
C LEU A 137 -4.51 2.18 -3.04
N ARG A 138 -5.26 2.28 -1.93
CA ARG A 138 -6.23 1.25 -1.55
C ARG A 138 -7.41 1.15 -2.51
N HIS A 139 -7.92 2.28 -3.00
CA HIS A 139 -8.98 2.24 -4.00
C HIS A 139 -8.46 1.62 -5.31
N ALA A 140 -7.27 2.00 -5.77
CA ALA A 140 -6.61 1.39 -6.92
C ALA A 140 -6.45 -0.12 -6.77
N CYS A 141 -6.12 -0.61 -5.58
CA CYS A 141 -6.12 -2.05 -5.28
C CYS A 141 -7.48 -2.70 -5.58
N GLY A 142 -8.57 -2.15 -5.03
CA GLY A 142 -9.91 -2.67 -5.24
C GLY A 142 -10.33 -2.64 -6.70
N TYR A 143 -10.05 -1.53 -7.40
CA TYR A 143 -10.33 -1.41 -8.83
C TYR A 143 -9.57 -2.43 -9.66
N GLU A 144 -8.29 -2.62 -9.39
CA GLU A 144 -7.46 -3.59 -10.11
C GLU A 144 -7.93 -5.03 -9.89
N LEU A 145 -8.41 -5.36 -8.68
CA LEU A 145 -9.00 -6.66 -8.40
C LEU A 145 -10.32 -6.84 -9.16
N GLY A 146 -11.18 -5.82 -9.19
CA GLY A 146 -12.43 -5.85 -9.96
C GLY A 146 -12.19 -6.00 -11.46
N LYS A 147 -11.20 -5.29 -12.02
CA LYS A 147 -10.77 -5.44 -13.42
C LYS A 147 -10.25 -6.83 -13.76
N LYS A 148 -9.76 -7.58 -12.77
CA LYS A 148 -9.37 -8.99 -12.93
C LYS A 148 -10.54 -9.96 -12.84
N GLY A 149 -11.78 -9.46 -12.71
CA GLY A 149 -12.98 -10.27 -12.59
C GLY A 149 -13.14 -10.95 -11.23
N ILE A 150 -12.46 -10.44 -10.19
CA ILE A 150 -12.64 -10.95 -8.82
C ILE A 150 -13.98 -10.42 -8.30
N ASP A 151 -14.79 -11.30 -7.71
CA ASP A 151 -16.10 -10.95 -7.19
C ASP A 151 -16.02 -9.99 -5.98
N ASP A 152 -17.10 -9.25 -5.74
CA ASP A 152 -17.14 -8.23 -4.70
C ASP A 152 -16.90 -8.79 -3.30
N ASP A 153 -17.38 -10.00 -2.98
CA ASP A 153 -17.20 -10.60 -1.67
C ASP A 153 -15.72 -10.93 -1.42
N SER A 154 -15.05 -11.51 -2.43
CA SER A 154 -13.61 -11.75 -2.41
C SER A 154 -12.79 -10.46 -2.28
N ILE A 155 -13.16 -9.39 -3.00
CA ILE A 155 -12.48 -8.08 -2.86
C ILE A 155 -12.75 -7.48 -1.48
N GLN A 156 -13.97 -7.64 -0.96
CA GLN A 156 -14.38 -7.15 0.36
C GLN A 156 -13.53 -7.80 1.45
N ASP A 157 -13.40 -9.12 1.40
CA ASP A 157 -12.61 -9.90 2.34
C ASP A 157 -11.13 -9.56 2.21
N TYR A 158 -10.61 -9.51 0.98
CA TYR A 158 -9.22 -9.14 0.72
C TYR A 158 -8.90 -7.76 1.29
N LEU A 159 -9.74 -6.76 1.05
CA LEU A 159 -9.55 -5.42 1.58
C LEU A 159 -9.89 -5.34 3.09
N GLY A 160 -10.63 -6.29 3.64
CA GLY A 160 -11.07 -6.32 5.03
C GLY A 160 -12.13 -5.25 5.32
N TYR A 161 -13.06 -5.02 4.39
CA TYR A 161 -14.24 -4.19 4.63
C TYR A 161 -15.30 -4.99 5.40
N ARG A 162 -15.96 -4.38 6.39
CA ARG A 162 -17.12 -4.99 7.06
C ARG A 162 -18.48 -4.59 6.47
N ASN A 163 -18.49 -3.60 5.57
CA ASN A 163 -19.71 -3.00 5.03
C ASN A 163 -19.65 -2.98 3.50
N LEU A 164 -20.63 -3.67 2.90
CA LEU A 164 -20.86 -3.79 1.46
C LEU A 164 -20.91 -2.44 0.72
N LYS A 165 -21.36 -1.34 1.36
CA LYS A 165 -21.38 -0.01 0.70
C LYS A 165 -20.00 0.48 0.22
N SER A 166 -18.91 -0.08 0.76
CA SER A 166 -17.54 0.26 0.34
C SER A 166 -17.10 -0.47 -0.93
N ILE A 167 -17.79 -1.56 -1.31
CA ILE A 167 -17.40 -2.45 -2.42
C ILE A 167 -18.08 -2.10 -3.74
N LEU A 168 -19.35 -1.65 -3.69
CA LEU A 168 -20.17 -1.30 -4.86
C LEU A 168 -19.54 -0.29 -5.84
N ARG A 169 -18.39 0.29 -5.49
CA ARG A 169 -17.63 1.24 -6.31
C ARG A 169 -16.65 0.58 -7.27
N TYR A 170 -16.27 -0.68 -7.09
CA TYR A 170 -15.20 -1.30 -7.89
C TYR A 170 -15.72 -2.02 -9.13
N ASN A 171 -16.85 -2.74 -9.03
CA ASN A 171 -17.38 -3.55 -10.14
C ASN A 171 -18.00 -2.74 -11.29
N SER A 172 -18.41 -1.49 -11.07
CA SER A 172 -18.87 -0.62 -12.16
C SER A 172 -17.80 -0.32 -13.22
N TYR A 173 -16.54 -0.70 -12.98
CA TYR A 173 -15.40 -0.50 -13.88
C TYR A 173 -14.88 -1.81 -14.51
N ALA A 174 -15.52 -2.95 -14.25
CA ALA A 174 -15.22 -4.21 -14.93
C ALA A 174 -15.84 -4.28 -16.34
N GLU A 175 -16.76 -3.38 -16.66
CA GLU A 175 -17.50 -3.31 -17.93
C GLU A 175 -17.01 -2.21 -18.90
N GLU A 176 -15.91 -1.50 -18.58
CA GLU A 176 -15.23 -0.50 -19.45
C GLU A 176 -13.82 -0.96 -19.89
#